data_AF-A0A0D9YLD1-F1
#
_entry.id   AF-A0A0D9YLD1-F1
#
_cell.length_a   1.000
_cell.length_b   1.000
_cell.length_c   1.000
_cell.angle_alpha   90.00
_cell.angle_beta   90.00
_cell.angle_gamma   90.00
#
_symmetry.space_group_name_H-M   'P 1'
#
loop_
_entity.id
_entity.type
_entity.pdbx_description
1 polymer ?
#
loop_
_entity_poly.entity_id
_entity_poly.type
_entity_poly.pdbx_seq_one_letter_code
_entity_poly.pdbx_strand_id
1 'polypeptide(L)'
;MADEKLAKLREAVAGLSQISDNEKSGFISLVARYLSGEEEHVEWAKIHTPTDEVVVPYDTLEAPPEDLEETKKLLNKLAVLKLNGGLGTTMGCTGPKSVIEVRNGFTFLDLIVIQIESLNKKYGSNIVEKYTNSNIEVHTFNQACLLNFLVFAKFYKMLLTPKQI
;
A
#
# COMPACT_ATOMS: atom_id res chain seq x y z
N MET A 1 -26.92 -22.42 12.58
CA MET A 1 -27.06 -21.91 11.19
C MET A 1 -25.78 -21.24 10.69
N ALA A 2 -25.14 -20.36 11.49
CA ALA A 2 -23.85 -19.76 11.15
C ALA A 2 -22.71 -20.79 11.03
N ASP A 3 -22.61 -21.74 11.96
CA ASP A 3 -21.56 -22.78 11.95
C ASP A 3 -21.64 -23.71 10.73
N GLU A 4 -22.86 -24.04 10.30
CA GLU A 4 -23.09 -24.86 9.10
C GLU A 4 -22.66 -24.14 7.83
N LYS A 5 -22.94 -22.83 7.73
CA LYS A 5 -22.49 -21.98 6.61
C LYS A 5 -20.97 -21.86 6.60
N LEU A 6 -20.35 -21.72 7.78
CA LEU A 6 -18.89 -21.63 7.90
C LEU A 6 -18.18 -22.95 7.56
N ALA A 7 -18.77 -24.10 7.93
CA ALA A 7 -18.26 -25.41 7.53
C ALA A 7 -18.26 -25.58 6.00
N LYS A 8 -19.38 -25.25 5.35
CA LYS A 8 -19.49 -25.28 3.87
C LYS A 8 -18.51 -24.31 3.21
N LEU A 9 -18.31 -23.12 3.79
CA LEU A 9 -17.34 -22.14 3.29
C LEU A 9 -15.90 -22.68 3.34
N ARG A 10 -15.51 -23.31 4.45
CA ARG A 10 -14.16 -23.88 4.60
C ARG A 10 -13.88 -24.95 3.55
N GLU A 11 -14.86 -25.80 3.27
CA GLU A 11 -14.76 -26.82 2.21
C GLU A 11 -14.61 -26.19 0.82
N ALA A 12 -15.44 -25.19 0.50
CA ALA A 12 -15.37 -24.48 -0.79
C ALA A 12 -14.02 -23.75 -0.97
N VAL A 13 -13.53 -23.08 0.07
CA VAL A 13 -12.27 -22.32 0.05
C VAL A 13 -11.04 -23.26 -0.01
N ALA A 14 -11.13 -24.45 0.58
CA ALA A 14 -10.06 -25.46 0.48
C ALA A 14 -9.81 -25.90 -0.97
N GLY A 15 -10.88 -25.98 -1.78
CA GLY A 15 -10.81 -26.32 -3.21
C GLY A 15 -10.19 -25.24 -4.11
N LEU A 16 -9.97 -24.02 -3.62
CA LEU A 16 -9.37 -22.93 -4.40
C LEU A 16 -7.84 -23.08 -4.44
N SER A 17 -7.31 -23.55 -5.57
CA SER A 17 -5.86 -23.70 -5.78
C SER A 17 -5.14 -22.39 -6.13
N GLN A 18 -5.88 -21.35 -6.49
CA GLN A 18 -5.32 -20.06 -6.96
C GLN A 18 -4.95 -19.11 -5.82
N ILE A 19 -5.34 -19.40 -4.59
CA ILE A 19 -5.08 -18.56 -3.42
C ILE A 19 -4.24 -19.33 -2.40
N SER A 20 -3.38 -18.61 -1.70
CA SER A 20 -2.51 -19.15 -0.65
C SER A 20 -3.30 -19.52 0.61
N ASP A 21 -2.75 -20.43 1.43
CA ASP A 21 -3.39 -20.82 2.69
C ASP A 21 -3.58 -19.65 3.66
N ASN A 22 -2.67 -18.69 3.57
CA ASN A 22 -2.75 -17.41 4.23
C ASN A 22 -4.02 -16.64 3.81
N GLU A 23 -4.25 -16.43 2.50
CA GLU A 23 -5.46 -15.78 1.98
C GLU A 23 -6.74 -16.53 2.36
N LYS A 24 -6.72 -17.86 2.26
CA LYS A 24 -7.83 -18.72 2.70
C LYS A 24 -8.18 -18.47 4.16
N SER A 25 -7.19 -18.50 5.03
CA SER A 25 -7.37 -18.29 6.47
C SER A 25 -7.90 -16.88 6.78
N GLY A 26 -7.33 -15.85 6.16
CA GLY A 26 -7.77 -14.47 6.32
C GLY A 26 -9.21 -14.26 5.87
N PHE A 27 -9.58 -14.82 4.71
CA PHE A 27 -10.95 -14.77 4.20
C PHE A 27 -11.94 -15.49 5.12
N ILE A 28 -11.61 -16.70 5.58
CA ILE A 28 -12.46 -17.45 6.52
C ILE A 28 -12.63 -16.68 7.83
N SER A 29 -11.57 -16.05 8.36
CA SER A 29 -11.63 -15.22 9.57
C SER A 29 -12.55 -14.00 9.40
N LEU A 30 -12.49 -13.33 8.25
CA LEU A 30 -13.36 -12.19 7.92
C LEU A 30 -14.83 -12.62 7.86
N VAL A 31 -15.13 -13.71 7.14
CA VAL A 31 -16.51 -14.19 7.02
C VAL A 31 -17.04 -14.75 8.34
N ALA A 32 -16.19 -15.38 9.15
CA ALA A 32 -16.58 -15.84 10.49
C ALA A 32 -17.03 -14.66 11.37
N ARG A 33 -16.29 -13.53 11.38
CA ARG A 33 -16.70 -12.30 12.09
C ARG A 33 -17.97 -11.69 11.53
N TYR A 34 -18.15 -11.71 10.22
CA TYR A 34 -19.40 -11.25 9.60
C TYR A 34 -20.61 -12.10 10.04
N LEU A 35 -20.43 -13.43 10.12
CA LEU A 35 -21.50 -14.35 10.49
C LEU A 35 -21.75 -14.44 12.01
N SER A 36 -20.76 -14.09 12.85
CA SER A 36 -20.97 -14.05 14.31
C SER A 36 -21.98 -12.97 14.69
N GLY A 37 -22.16 -11.95 13.85
CA GLY A 37 -23.05 -10.83 14.14
C GLY A 37 -22.54 -9.99 15.31
N GLU A 38 -21.27 -10.14 15.69
CA GLU A 38 -20.59 -9.29 16.66
C GLU A 38 -20.39 -7.92 16.01
N GLU A 39 -21.41 -7.09 16.11
CA GLU A 39 -21.32 -5.68 15.79
C GLU A 39 -20.74 -4.94 16.99
N GLU A 40 -19.53 -4.41 16.83
CA GLU A 40 -18.99 -3.44 17.78
C GLU A 40 -19.79 -2.14 17.60
N HIS A 41 -20.89 -2.03 18.34
CA HIS A 41 -21.68 -0.82 18.35
C HIS A 41 -20.90 0.30 19.05
N VAL A 42 -20.57 1.34 18.30
CA VAL A 42 -19.95 2.53 18.87
C VAL A 42 -21.01 3.25 19.71
N GLU A 43 -20.82 3.27 21.02
CA GLU A 43 -21.64 4.09 21.91
C GLU A 43 -21.35 5.57 21.66
N TRP A 44 -22.31 6.27 21.07
CA TRP A 44 -22.14 7.68 20.69
C TRP A 44 -21.73 8.59 21.86
N ALA A 45 -22.22 8.30 23.07
CA ALA A 45 -21.88 9.04 24.28
C ALA A 45 -20.40 8.91 24.69
N LYS A 46 -19.68 7.90 24.18
CA LYS A 46 -18.23 7.71 24.42
C LYS A 46 -17.36 8.44 23.39
N ILE A 47 -17.96 9.01 22.34
CA ILE A 47 -17.23 9.77 21.32
C ILE A 47 -16.98 11.19 21.83
N HIS A 48 -15.71 11.59 21.83
CA HIS A 48 -15.27 12.92 22.23
C HIS A 48 -14.29 13.45 21.19
N THR A 49 -14.22 14.78 21.05
CA THR A 49 -13.21 15.41 20.19
C THR A 49 -11.83 15.06 20.73
N PRO A 50 -10.91 14.57 19.89
CA PRO A 50 -9.53 14.33 20.29
C PRO A 50 -8.90 15.61 20.81
N THR A 51 -8.02 15.51 21.79
CA THR A 51 -7.25 16.66 22.27
C THR A 51 -6.07 16.94 21.35
N ASP A 52 -5.46 18.12 21.50
CA ASP A 52 -4.30 18.55 20.71
C ASP A 52 -3.05 17.71 21.01
N GLU A 53 -3.04 16.92 22.10
CA GLU A 53 -1.99 15.92 22.34
C GLU A 53 -2.18 14.63 21.53
N VAL A 54 -3.44 14.29 21.19
CA VAL A 54 -3.79 13.09 20.40
C VAL A 54 -3.74 13.40 18.90
N VAL A 55 -4.24 14.57 18.50
CA VAL A 55 -4.21 15.07 17.12
C VAL A 55 -3.43 16.36 17.12
N VAL A 56 -2.10 16.23 17.10
CA VAL A 56 -1.17 17.36 17.18
C VAL A 56 -1.27 18.24 15.93
N PRO A 57 -1.49 19.56 16.07
CA PRO A 57 -1.48 20.49 14.94
C PRO A 57 -0.13 20.48 14.21
N TYR A 58 -0.15 20.55 12.88
CA TYR A 58 1.07 20.47 12.08
C TYR A 58 2.04 21.63 12.39
N ASP A 59 1.51 22.85 12.58
CA ASP A 59 2.31 24.06 12.81
C ASP A 59 3.05 24.05 14.15
N THR A 60 2.68 23.15 15.07
CA THR A 60 3.35 23.00 16.36
C THR A 60 4.47 21.96 16.34
N LEU A 61 4.64 21.22 15.23
CA LEU A 61 5.71 20.24 15.10
C LEU A 61 7.07 20.93 14.94
N GLU A 62 8.09 20.34 15.56
CA GLU A 62 9.46 20.83 15.42
C GLU A 62 9.93 20.73 13.97
N ALA A 63 10.61 21.77 13.51
CA ALA A 63 11.22 21.78 12.18
C ALA A 63 12.29 20.69 12.08
N PRO A 64 12.51 20.11 10.88
CA PRO A 64 13.56 19.13 10.69
C PRO A 64 14.94 19.74 10.99
N PRO A 65 15.94 18.93 11.39
CA PRO A 65 17.29 19.41 11.64
C PRO A 65 17.86 20.14 10.42
N GLU A 66 18.53 21.27 10.65
CA GLU A 66 19.27 21.98 9.59
C GLU A 66 20.51 21.17 9.13
N ASP A 67 21.04 20.31 10.01
CA ASP A 67 22.15 19.43 9.66
C ASP A 67 21.73 18.34 8.66
N LEU A 68 22.50 18.26 7.58
CA LEU A 68 22.27 17.32 6.49
C LEU A 68 22.49 15.86 6.94
N GLU A 69 23.46 15.61 7.82
CA GLU A 69 23.76 14.25 8.29
C GLU A 69 22.69 13.73 9.27
N GLU A 70 22.15 14.58 10.15
CA GLU A 70 20.99 14.24 10.97
C GLU A 70 19.74 13.96 10.13
N THR A 71 19.43 14.81 9.15
CA THR A 71 18.31 14.59 8.23
C THR A 71 18.47 13.27 7.46
N LYS A 72 19.68 12.99 6.95
CA LYS A 72 19.99 11.73 6.26
C LYS A 72 19.79 10.50 7.15
N LYS A 73 20.16 10.56 8.43
CA LYS A 73 19.91 9.47 9.38
C LYS A 73 18.42 9.19 9.58
N LEU A 74 17.58 10.23 9.61
CA LEU A 74 16.12 10.07 9.68
C LEU A 74 15.58 9.46 8.39
N LEU A 75 16.00 9.98 7.23
CA LEU A 75 15.56 9.50 5.92
C LEU A 75 15.97 8.04 5.64
N ASN A 76 17.14 7.60 6.13
CA ASN A 76 17.57 6.20 6.01
C ASN A 76 16.71 5.22 6.83
N LYS A 77 15.93 5.71 7.79
CA LYS A 77 14.96 4.91 8.55
C LYS A 77 13.55 4.93 7.92
N LEU A 78 13.32 5.82 6.95
CA LEU A 78 12.02 6.03 6.33
C LEU A 78 11.78 5.03 5.20
N ALA A 79 10.57 4.45 5.19
CA ALA A 79 10.02 3.72 4.06
C ALA A 79 8.76 4.43 3.57
N VAL A 80 8.65 4.63 2.25
CA VAL A 80 7.46 5.23 1.63
C VAL A 80 6.60 4.14 1.00
N LEU A 81 5.34 4.06 1.40
CA LEU A 81 4.36 3.11 0.86
C LEU A 81 3.21 3.87 0.20
N LYS A 82 2.83 3.46 -1.01
CA LYS A 82 1.70 4.03 -1.76
C LYS A 82 0.72 2.92 -2.12
N LEU A 83 -0.53 3.10 -1.72
CA LEU A 83 -1.62 2.19 -2.05
C LEU A 83 -2.05 2.41 -3.49
N ASN A 84 -2.08 1.35 -4.30
CA ASN A 84 -2.40 1.45 -5.73
C ASN A 84 -3.31 0.31 -6.21
N GLY A 85 -4.26 -0.08 -5.36
CA GLY A 85 -5.30 -1.05 -5.72
C GLY A 85 -6.50 -0.45 -6.43
N GLY A 86 -6.59 0.88 -6.46
CA GLY A 86 -7.65 1.58 -7.16
C GLY A 86 -7.47 1.50 -8.67
N LEU A 87 -8.50 1.01 -9.37
CA LEU A 87 -8.57 1.08 -10.82
C LEU A 87 -9.10 2.44 -11.27
N GLY A 88 -8.65 2.90 -12.44
CA GLY A 88 -9.10 4.14 -13.06
C GLY A 88 -10.46 4.05 -13.75
N THR A 89 -11.29 3.06 -13.41
CA THR A 89 -12.55 2.76 -14.11
C THR A 89 -13.54 3.91 -14.07
N THR A 90 -13.62 4.66 -12.95
CA THR A 90 -14.44 5.88 -12.84
C THR A 90 -14.03 6.96 -13.85
N MET A 91 -12.78 6.92 -14.33
CA MET A 91 -12.23 7.86 -15.32
C MET A 91 -12.17 7.24 -16.73
N GLY A 92 -12.81 6.10 -16.97
CA GLY A 92 -12.80 5.42 -18.27
C GLY A 92 -11.49 4.72 -18.63
N CYS A 93 -10.56 4.59 -17.67
CA CYS A 93 -9.29 3.90 -17.88
C CYS A 93 -9.39 2.42 -17.50
N THR A 94 -8.67 1.57 -18.23
CA THR A 94 -8.65 0.10 -18.03
C THR A 94 -7.57 -0.39 -17.06
N GLY A 95 -6.72 0.51 -16.57
CA GLY A 95 -5.57 0.19 -15.71
C GLY A 95 -5.62 0.80 -14.30
N PRO A 96 -4.57 0.57 -13.49
CA PRO A 96 -4.40 1.22 -12.19
C PRO A 96 -4.46 2.74 -12.30
N LYS A 97 -4.99 3.40 -11.27
CA LYS A 97 -5.07 4.87 -11.26
C LYS A 97 -3.69 5.53 -11.31
N SER A 98 -2.64 4.86 -10.81
CA SER A 98 -1.29 5.43 -10.79
C SER A 98 -0.64 5.63 -12.16
N VAL A 99 -1.04 4.84 -13.17
CA VAL A 99 -0.42 4.88 -14.52
C VAL A 99 -1.08 5.89 -15.44
N ILE A 100 -2.04 6.65 -14.91
CA ILE A 100 -2.72 7.71 -15.64
C ILE A 100 -1.80 8.92 -15.71
N GLU A 101 -1.67 9.48 -16.91
CA GLU A 101 -0.93 10.72 -17.13
C GLU A 101 -1.59 11.88 -16.38
N VAL A 102 -0.79 12.62 -15.61
CA VAL A 102 -1.21 13.77 -14.81
C VAL A 102 -0.84 15.07 -15.50
N ARG A 103 0.43 15.23 -15.88
CA ARG A 103 0.90 16.39 -16.64
C ARG A 103 2.17 16.08 -17.42
N ASN A 104 2.34 16.72 -18.58
CA ASN A 104 3.59 16.71 -19.36
C ASN A 104 4.13 15.29 -19.64
N GLY A 105 3.26 14.32 -19.91
CA GLY A 105 3.67 12.93 -20.11
C GLY A 105 4.00 12.14 -18.84
N PHE A 106 3.92 12.74 -17.65
CA PHE A 106 4.22 12.06 -16.38
C PHE A 106 2.98 11.50 -15.72
N THR A 107 3.06 10.23 -15.31
CA THR A 107 2.05 9.56 -14.51
C THR A 107 2.19 9.88 -13.03
N PHE A 108 1.21 9.51 -12.21
CA PHE A 108 1.34 9.64 -10.75
C PHE A 108 2.56 8.88 -10.21
N LEU A 109 2.82 7.69 -10.77
CA LEU A 109 3.96 6.87 -10.35
C LEU A 109 5.29 7.56 -10.69
N ASP A 110 5.41 8.14 -11.89
CA ASP A 110 6.63 8.85 -12.27
C ASP A 110 6.89 10.05 -11.35
N LEU A 111 5.84 10.79 -10.99
CA LEU A 111 5.96 11.92 -10.07
C LEU A 111 6.42 11.50 -8.67
N ILE A 112 5.95 10.36 -8.17
CA ILE A 112 6.37 9.81 -6.87
C ILE A 112 7.85 9.39 -6.90
N VAL A 113 8.27 8.70 -7.97
CA VAL A 113 9.67 8.30 -8.15
C VAL A 113 10.57 9.54 -8.23
N ILE A 114 10.18 10.56 -9.00
CA ILE A 114 10.93 11.82 -9.11
C ILE A 114 11.08 12.50 -7.75
N GLN A 115 10.03 12.51 -6.92
CA GLN A 115 10.09 13.07 -5.57
C GLN A 115 11.10 12.34 -4.69
N ILE A 116 11.06 11.00 -4.67
CA ILE A 116 11.98 10.19 -3.85
C ILE A 116 13.42 10.32 -4.35
N GLU A 117 13.63 10.28 -5.67
CA GLU A 117 14.95 10.49 -6.25
C GLU A 117 15.51 11.87 -5.93
N SER A 118 14.68 12.92 -5.99
CA SER A 118 15.08 14.27 -5.63
C SER A 118 15.52 14.34 -4.16
N LEU A 119 14.79 13.68 -3.25
CA LEU A 119 15.16 13.61 -1.83
C LEU A 119 16.48 12.85 -1.62
N ASN A 120 16.63 11.68 -2.23
CA ASN A 120 17.86 10.89 -2.12
C ASN A 120 19.08 11.62 -2.68
N LYS A 121 18.94 12.31 -3.82
CA LYS A 121 20.01 13.14 -4.41
C LYS A 121 20.34 14.35 -3.54
N LYS A 122 19.34 15.01 -2.95
CA LYS A 122 19.52 16.22 -2.13
C LYS A 122 20.22 15.92 -0.80
N TYR A 123 19.84 14.82 -0.13
CA TYR A 123 20.31 14.51 1.21
C TYR A 123 21.34 13.37 1.26
N GLY A 124 21.72 12.80 0.11
CA GLY A 124 22.60 11.62 0.06
C GLY A 124 22.06 10.42 0.83
N SER A 125 20.74 10.36 1.01
CA SER A 125 20.03 9.29 1.71
C SER A 125 19.69 8.14 0.78
N ASN A 126 19.39 6.99 1.38
CA ASN A 126 18.81 5.86 0.69
C ASN A 126 17.43 5.59 1.28
N ILE A 127 16.49 6.49 1.00
CA ILE A 127 15.08 6.25 1.28
C ILE A 127 14.69 5.04 0.43
N VAL A 128 14.40 3.96 1.12
CA VAL A 128 13.93 2.74 0.48
C VAL A 128 12.49 3.01 0.07
N GLU A 129 12.25 3.08 -1.24
CA GLU A 129 10.90 2.85 -1.76
C GLU A 129 10.61 1.36 -1.56
N LYS A 130 10.10 1.02 -0.37
CA LYS A 130 10.04 -0.37 0.08
C LYS A 130 8.81 -1.05 -0.51
N TYR A 131 9.04 -1.66 -1.65
CA TYR A 131 8.32 -2.82 -2.14
C TYR A 131 9.06 -4.07 -1.60
N THR A 132 8.61 -4.69 -0.51
CA THR A 132 9.30 -5.81 0.19
C THR A 132 9.59 -6.99 -0.77
N ASN A 133 10.75 -7.68 -0.84
CA ASN A 133 11.92 -7.90 0.03
C ASN A 133 13.23 -7.99 -0.80
N SER A 134 14.39 -7.86 -0.15
CA SER A 134 15.75 -7.69 -0.69
C SER A 134 16.18 -8.58 -1.89
N ASN A 135 15.89 -8.12 -3.11
CA ASN A 135 16.72 -8.04 -4.33
C ASN A 135 15.82 -7.38 -5.39
N ILE A 136 15.61 -6.08 -5.22
CA ILE A 136 14.77 -5.12 -5.98
C ILE A 136 13.72 -5.77 -6.92
N GLU A 137 12.56 -6.10 -6.34
CA GLU A 137 11.30 -6.37 -7.05
C GLU A 137 10.19 -5.43 -6.54
N VAL A 138 9.55 -4.68 -7.46
CA VAL A 138 8.47 -3.70 -7.24
C VAL A 138 7.10 -4.39 -7.10
N HIS A 139 6.32 -4.01 -6.07
CA HIS A 139 4.97 -4.53 -5.78
C HIS A 139 3.93 -3.43 -5.58
N THR A 140 3.11 -3.23 -6.58
CA THR A 140 1.87 -2.46 -6.49
C THR A 140 0.85 -3.20 -5.60
N PHE A 141 0.48 -2.67 -4.43
CA PHE A 141 -0.52 -3.32 -3.57
C PHE A 141 -1.93 -3.11 -4.13
N ASN A 142 -2.56 -4.20 -4.59
CA ASN A 142 -4.00 -4.26 -4.83
C ASN A 142 -4.74 -4.57 -3.51
N GLN A 143 -5.82 -3.85 -3.23
CA GLN A 143 -6.58 -3.90 -1.96
C GLN A 143 -7.18 -5.30 -1.66
N ALA A 144 -7.15 -6.22 -2.63
CA ALA A 144 -7.54 -7.62 -2.47
C ALA A 144 -6.46 -8.53 -1.83
N CYS A 145 -5.18 -8.16 -1.85
CA CYS A 145 -4.08 -9.00 -1.42
C CYS A 145 -3.58 -8.59 -0.02
N LEU A 146 -4.38 -8.85 1.02
CA LEU A 146 -3.91 -8.73 2.40
C LEU A 146 -3.02 -9.91 2.82
N LEU A 147 -2.84 -10.93 1.98
CA LEU A 147 -1.95 -12.06 2.24
C LEU A 147 -1.23 -12.45 0.93
N ASN A 148 0.08 -12.13 0.84
CA ASN A 148 1.08 -12.61 -0.14
C ASN A 148 1.12 -12.02 -1.59
N PHE A 149 2.09 -11.10 -1.77
CA PHE A 149 3.14 -10.93 -2.81
C PHE A 149 2.99 -11.33 -4.32
N LEU A 150 3.67 -10.53 -5.17
CA LEU A 150 3.89 -10.62 -6.65
C LEU A 150 2.69 -10.15 -7.52
N VAL A 151 2.79 -9.16 -8.43
CA VAL A 151 3.67 -8.99 -9.61
C VAL A 151 3.49 -7.54 -10.13
N PHE A 152 4.53 -6.76 -10.48
CA PHE A 152 4.43 -5.73 -11.56
C PHE A 152 5.77 -5.14 -12.05
N ALA A 153 6.91 -5.36 -11.37
CA ALA A 153 8.20 -4.72 -11.69
C ALA A 153 8.85 -5.07 -13.03
N LYS A 154 8.60 -6.29 -13.56
CA LYS A 154 9.40 -6.83 -14.67
C LYS A 154 9.14 -6.11 -16.00
N PHE A 155 8.05 -5.34 -16.10
CA PHE A 155 7.66 -4.67 -17.35
C PHE A 155 8.39 -3.34 -17.58
N TYR A 156 8.72 -2.57 -16.53
CA TYR A 156 9.31 -1.23 -16.70
C TYR A 156 10.78 -1.28 -17.16
N LYS A 157 11.57 -2.28 -16.73
CA LYS A 157 12.95 -2.46 -17.20
C LYS A 157 13.04 -3.01 -18.63
N MET A 158 11.97 -3.66 -19.12
CA MET A 158 11.86 -4.15 -20.50
C MET A 158 11.44 -3.05 -21.48
N LEU A 159 10.73 -2.01 -21.02
CA LEU A 159 10.32 -0.87 -21.85
C LEU A 159 11.41 0.20 -22.01
N LEU A 160 12.41 0.24 -21.12
CA LEU A 160 13.51 1.21 -21.15
C LEU A 160 14.84 0.66 -21.68
N THR A 161 14.93 -0.62 -22.07
CA THR A 161 16.03 -1.06 -22.93
C THR A 161 15.83 -0.47 -24.33
N PRO A 162 16.75 0.35 -24.84
CA PRO A 162 16.71 0.79 -26.23
C PRO A 162 16.69 -0.47 -27.11
N LYS A 163 15.79 -0.51 -28.09
CA LYS A 163 15.95 -1.43 -29.23
C LYS A 163 17.33 -1.15 -29.81
N GLN A 164 18.31 -2.02 -29.53
CA GLN A 164 19.41 -2.17 -30.47
C GLN A 164 18.81 -2.75 -31.74
N ILE A 165 19.00 -2.02 -32.83
CA ILE A 165 18.93 -2.53 -34.19
C ILE A 165 20.16 -3.42 -34.39
#